data_AF-A0A349PKL6-F1
#
_entry.id   AF-A0A349PKL6-F1
#
_cell.length_a   1.000
_cell.length_b   1.000
_cell.length_c   1.000
_cell.angle_alpha   90.00
_cell.angle_beta   90.00
_cell.angle_gamma   90.00
#
_symmetry.space_group_name_H-M   'P 1'
#
loop_
_entity.id
_entity.type
_entity.pdbx_description
1 polymer ?
#
loop_
_entity_poly.entity_id
_entity_poly.type
_entity_poly.pdbx_seq_one_letter_code
_entity_poly.pdbx_strand_id
1 'polypeptide(L)'
;MKLTGKELYSKLVDDYKIIGEKGVINFSLKNLTISIETKDTVGNLLQEWLKAWMMNEKIEFEENNNSQTFPDFHLDKHNQKLGLLEVKSFDWDRGPGFDLANFDSYCNSLLESSYRIDSDYLIFAYQMKGSVITIKNVWIKKIWELACPSGTYPIKVQEKKSVIYNLRPSTWYSERTKFKPFASKEDFLAAINETRYQYPQTRHTNGHWLKNVIKNYQEHTGILLKVK
;
A
#
# COMPACT_ATOMS: atom_id res chain seq x y z
N MET A 1 22.31 8.33 2.20
CA MET A 1 22.37 6.90 2.58
C MET A 1 21.24 6.17 1.90
N LYS A 2 21.54 5.19 1.06
CA LYS A 2 20.54 4.34 0.40
C LYS A 2 20.02 3.26 1.35
N LEU A 3 18.71 3.06 1.41
CA LEU A 3 18.04 2.04 2.22
C LEU A 3 16.98 1.30 1.40
N THR A 4 16.81 0.01 1.66
CA THR A 4 15.62 -0.75 1.22
C THR A 4 14.41 -0.43 2.10
N GLY A 5 13.20 -0.82 1.68
CA GLY A 5 11.98 -0.61 2.49
C GLY A 5 12.05 -1.29 3.87
N LYS A 6 12.72 -2.45 3.97
CA LYS A 6 12.93 -3.15 5.25
C LYS A 6 13.91 -2.42 6.16
N GLU A 7 15.01 -1.89 5.62
CA GLU A 7 15.98 -1.11 6.40
C GLU A 7 15.40 0.24 6.82
N LEU A 8 14.61 0.89 5.95
CA LEU A 8 13.85 2.10 6.29
C LEU A 8 12.90 1.83 7.46
N TYR A 9 12.15 0.72 7.39
CA TYR A 9 11.28 0.28 8.48
C TYR A 9 12.05 0.06 9.78
N SER A 10 13.16 -0.69 9.75
CA SER A 10 13.95 -0.97 10.95
C SER A 10 14.52 0.31 11.56
N LYS A 11 15.03 1.23 10.73
CA LYS A 11 15.49 2.54 11.19
C LYS A 11 14.35 3.38 11.82
N LEU A 12 13.15 3.32 11.25
CA LEU A 12 12.00 4.07 11.76
C LEU A 12 11.44 3.48 13.06
N VAL A 13 11.38 2.15 13.16
CA VAL A 13 10.70 1.44 14.26
C VAL A 13 11.64 1.03 15.36
N ASP A 14 12.80 0.46 15.02
CA ASP A 14 13.74 -0.10 16.00
C ASP A 14 14.68 0.98 16.54
N ASP A 15 15.26 1.80 15.64
CA ASP A 15 16.21 2.86 16.02
C ASP A 15 15.49 4.13 16.49
N TYR A 16 14.58 4.66 15.66
CA TYR A 16 13.86 5.92 15.94
C TYR A 16 12.68 5.73 16.91
N LYS A 17 12.21 4.49 17.10
CA LYS A 17 11.19 4.12 18.10
C LYS A 17 9.89 4.93 18.00
N ILE A 18 9.39 5.12 16.78
CA ILE A 18 8.18 5.92 16.51
C ILE A 18 6.90 5.36 17.17
N ILE A 19 6.85 4.07 17.48
CA ILE A 19 5.63 3.44 18.02
C ILE A 19 5.37 3.91 19.46
N GLY A 20 4.18 4.44 19.70
CA GLY A 20 3.79 5.05 20.98
C GLY A 20 3.95 6.57 21.01
N GLU A 21 4.72 7.13 20.07
CA GLU A 21 4.94 8.57 19.98
C GLU A 21 3.69 9.33 19.53
N LYS A 22 3.66 10.62 19.88
CA LYS A 22 2.50 11.49 19.72
C LYS A 22 2.81 12.68 18.81
N GLY A 23 1.84 13.05 18.00
CA GLY A 23 1.81 14.28 17.22
C GLY A 23 0.51 15.04 17.45
N VAL A 24 0.51 16.33 17.10
CA VAL A 24 -0.68 17.19 17.13
C VAL A 24 -0.72 17.97 15.83
N ILE A 25 -1.91 18.12 15.25
CA ILE A 25 -2.12 18.96 14.08
C ILE A 25 -2.67 20.30 14.54
N ASN A 26 -1.91 21.37 14.31
CA ASN A 26 -2.36 22.74 14.55
C ASN A 26 -2.41 23.49 13.22
N PHE A 27 -3.50 24.22 13.01
CA PHE A 27 -3.61 25.19 11.91
C PHE A 27 -3.55 26.59 12.50
N SER A 28 -2.59 27.40 12.05
CA SER A 28 -2.41 28.77 12.52
C SER A 28 -2.61 29.74 11.36
N LEU A 29 -3.46 30.75 11.58
CA LEU A 29 -3.69 31.84 10.64
C LEU A 29 -3.78 33.16 11.41
N LYS A 30 -2.87 34.09 11.11
CA LYS A 30 -2.65 35.32 11.88
C LYS A 30 -2.41 34.99 13.37
N ASN A 31 -3.25 35.53 14.25
CA ASN A 31 -3.16 35.38 15.70
C ASN A 31 -4.10 34.28 16.25
N LEU A 32 -4.70 33.46 15.39
CA LEU A 32 -5.54 32.33 15.79
C LEU A 32 -4.88 31.01 15.42
N THR A 33 -4.76 30.12 16.40
CA THR A 33 -4.34 28.73 16.23
C THR A 33 -5.46 27.83 16.70
N ILE A 34 -5.85 26.87 15.87
CA ILE A 34 -6.79 25.81 16.23
C ILE A 34 -6.09 24.46 16.15
N SER A 35 -6.50 23.54 17.03
CA SER A 35 -6.11 22.14 16.90
C SER A 35 -7.14 21.41 16.03
N ILE A 36 -6.65 20.60 15.10
CA ILE A 36 -7.49 19.85 14.17
C ILE A 36 -7.85 18.51 14.79
N GLU A 37 -9.15 18.21 14.83
CA GLU A 37 -9.70 16.95 15.36
C GLU A 37 -10.28 16.02 14.28
N THR A 38 -10.22 16.45 13.01
CA THR A 38 -10.68 15.64 11.88
C THR A 38 -9.60 14.65 11.45
N LYS A 39 -10.03 13.44 11.06
CA LYS A 39 -9.13 12.32 10.71
C LYS A 39 -8.73 12.30 9.24
N ASP A 40 -9.45 13.02 8.39
CA ASP A 40 -9.35 12.91 6.92
C ASP A 40 -7.98 13.34 6.37
N THR A 41 -7.26 14.20 7.10
CA THR A 41 -5.95 14.72 6.68
C THR A 41 -4.76 13.95 7.26
N VAL A 42 -4.99 13.07 8.24
CA VAL A 42 -3.91 12.41 8.98
C VAL A 42 -3.03 11.56 8.06
N GLY A 43 -3.62 10.90 7.07
CA GLY A 43 -2.85 10.06 6.16
C GLY A 43 -1.86 10.82 5.30
N ASN A 44 -2.32 11.90 4.65
CA ASN A 44 -1.44 12.77 3.87
C ASN A 44 -0.36 13.41 4.76
N LEU A 45 -0.73 13.80 5.98
CA LEU A 45 0.24 14.37 6.92
C LEU A 45 1.33 13.37 7.31
N LEU A 46 0.99 12.10 7.58
CA LEU A 46 1.98 11.08 7.93
C LEU A 46 2.93 10.78 6.77
N GLN A 47 2.45 10.84 5.53
CA GLN A 47 3.29 10.69 4.33
C GLN A 47 4.27 11.87 4.17
N GLU A 48 3.78 13.11 4.30
CA GLU A 48 4.64 14.32 4.28
C GLU A 48 5.63 14.34 5.45
N TRP A 49 5.20 13.90 6.63
CA TRP A 49 6.08 13.76 7.79
C TRP A 49 7.17 12.72 7.55
N LEU A 50 6.84 11.56 6.97
CA LEU A 50 7.84 10.54 6.64
C LEU A 50 8.89 11.08 5.67
N LYS A 51 8.47 11.83 4.65
CA LYS A 51 9.37 12.51 3.72
C LYS A 51 10.33 13.45 4.44
N ALA A 52 9.80 14.33 5.30
CA ALA A 52 10.62 15.25 6.09
C ALA A 52 11.60 14.51 7.01
N TRP A 53 11.16 13.43 7.64
CA TRP A 53 12.02 12.56 8.46
C TRP A 53 13.12 11.90 7.63
N MET A 54 12.81 11.33 6.46
CA MET A 54 13.81 10.74 5.56
C MET A 54 14.86 11.76 5.13
N MET A 55 14.46 13.01 4.85
CA MET A 55 15.39 14.10 4.53
C MET A 55 16.29 14.44 5.72
N ASN A 56 15.73 14.55 6.92
CA ASN A 56 16.49 14.81 8.16
C ASN A 56 17.53 13.71 8.43
N GLU A 57 17.15 12.45 8.21
CA GLU A 57 18.01 11.28 8.35
C GLU A 57 18.98 11.08 7.17
N LYS A 58 18.98 12.00 6.18
CA LYS A 58 19.82 11.96 4.97
C LYS A 58 19.67 10.64 4.19
N ILE A 59 18.45 10.10 4.19
CA ILE A 59 18.09 8.91 3.41
C ILE A 59 17.89 9.33 1.96
N GLU A 60 18.44 8.56 1.03
CA GLU A 60 18.27 8.79 -0.40
C GLU A 60 16.93 8.25 -0.86
N PHE A 61 16.10 9.12 -1.40
CA PHE A 61 14.85 8.77 -2.07
C PHE A 61 14.49 9.82 -3.13
N GLU A 62 13.59 9.46 -4.04
CA GLU A 62 12.88 10.35 -4.95
C GLU A 62 11.38 10.25 -4.69
N GLU A 63 10.70 11.40 -4.70
CA GLU A 63 9.24 11.46 -4.67
C GLU A 63 8.69 11.28 -6.07
N ASN A 64 7.52 10.66 -6.20
CA ASN A 64 6.85 10.61 -7.48
C ASN A 64 6.30 11.99 -7.87
N ASN A 65 6.70 12.48 -9.05
CA ASN A 65 6.29 13.79 -9.56
C ASN A 65 4.77 13.95 -9.71
N ASN A 66 4.03 12.83 -9.77
CA ASN A 66 2.58 12.83 -9.75
C ASN A 66 2.09 12.06 -8.51
N SER A 67 1.68 12.81 -7.48
CA SER A 67 1.14 12.27 -6.22
C SER A 67 -0.14 11.45 -6.36
N GLN A 68 -0.79 11.49 -7.53
CA GLN A 68 -1.94 10.61 -7.84
C GLN A 68 -1.51 9.25 -8.41
N THR A 69 -0.21 9.01 -8.56
CA THR A 69 0.33 7.78 -9.16
C THR A 69 1.25 7.05 -8.20
N PHE A 70 1.19 5.73 -8.29
CA PHE A 70 2.05 4.82 -7.56
C PHE A 70 3.49 4.81 -8.13
N PRO A 71 4.53 4.63 -7.29
CA PRO A 71 4.50 4.62 -5.82
C PRO A 71 4.53 6.05 -5.24
N ASP A 72 4.41 6.19 -3.93
CA ASP A 72 4.68 7.47 -3.24
C ASP A 72 6.18 7.85 -3.30
N PHE A 73 7.07 6.88 -3.04
CA PHE A 73 8.53 7.11 -3.04
C PHE A 73 9.29 6.01 -3.79
N HIS A 74 10.38 6.43 -4.44
CA HIS A 74 11.43 5.57 -4.97
C HIS A 74 12.65 5.63 -4.05
N LEU A 75 12.95 4.54 -3.35
CA LEU A 75 14.13 4.42 -2.48
C LEU A 75 15.42 4.12 -3.26
N ASP A 76 15.31 3.88 -4.57
CA ASP A 76 16.45 3.73 -5.48
C ASP A 76 16.43 4.80 -6.58
N LYS A 77 17.28 5.82 -6.45
CA LYS A 77 17.42 6.91 -7.42
C LYS A 77 17.97 6.48 -8.77
N HIS A 78 18.71 5.37 -8.81
CA HIS A 78 19.36 4.91 -10.03
C HIS A 78 18.49 3.94 -10.81
N ASN A 79 17.50 3.32 -10.16
CA ASN A 79 16.58 2.40 -10.80
C ASN A 79 15.17 2.54 -10.20
N GLN A 80 14.33 3.35 -10.86
CA GLN A 80 12.95 3.59 -10.45
C GLN A 80 12.04 2.35 -10.52
N LYS A 81 12.53 1.19 -10.98
CA LYS A 81 11.81 -0.10 -10.91
C LYS A 81 12.05 -0.85 -9.61
N LEU A 82 13.01 -0.40 -8.80
CA LEU A 82 13.38 -0.97 -7.51
C LEU A 82 13.04 0.02 -6.38
N GLY A 83 12.96 -0.49 -5.15
CA GLY A 83 12.75 0.34 -3.97
C GLY A 83 11.42 1.11 -3.99
N LEU A 84 10.40 0.58 -4.65
CA LEU A 84 9.08 1.17 -4.72
C LEU A 84 8.41 1.12 -3.33
N LEU A 85 8.10 2.27 -2.75
CA LEU A 85 7.51 2.39 -1.42
C LEU A 85 6.18 3.13 -1.49
N GLU A 86 5.11 2.45 -1.10
CA GLU A 86 3.77 3.03 -0.91
C GLU A 86 3.53 3.27 0.58
N VAL A 87 3.02 4.44 0.94
CA VAL A 87 2.63 4.77 2.30
C VAL A 87 1.12 4.61 2.44
N LYS A 88 0.69 3.90 3.48
CA LYS A 88 -0.71 3.86 3.88
C LYS A 88 -0.85 4.19 5.36
N SER A 89 -2.04 4.63 5.72
CA SER A 89 -2.38 4.80 7.13
C SER A 89 -3.84 4.48 7.39
N PHE A 90 -4.16 4.17 8.63
CA PHE A 90 -5.53 3.99 9.07
C PHE A 90 -5.71 4.26 10.56
N ASP A 91 -6.94 4.58 10.93
CA ASP A 91 -7.38 4.71 12.31
C ASP A 91 -7.48 3.33 12.96
N TRP A 92 -6.63 3.07 13.96
CA TRP A 92 -6.54 1.82 14.70
C TRP A 92 -7.89 1.35 15.24
N ASP A 93 -8.74 2.29 15.69
CA ASP A 93 -10.04 1.98 16.26
C ASP A 93 -11.09 1.57 15.20
N ARG A 94 -10.85 1.93 13.93
CA ARG A 94 -11.74 1.61 12.79
C ARG A 94 -11.22 0.48 11.91
N GLY A 95 -9.92 0.17 12.01
CA GLY A 95 -9.24 -0.80 11.16
C GLY A 95 -8.90 -0.26 9.76
N PRO A 96 -8.31 -1.10 8.89
CA PRO A 96 -7.74 -0.65 7.62
C PRO A 96 -8.83 -0.27 6.62
N GLY A 97 -9.09 1.04 6.55
CA GLY A 97 -10.06 1.66 5.67
C GLY A 97 -9.53 2.10 4.31
N PHE A 98 -8.21 2.05 4.08
CA PHE A 98 -7.58 2.48 2.83
C PHE A 98 -7.80 1.49 1.68
N ASP A 99 -7.61 1.99 0.46
CA ASP A 99 -7.58 1.19 -0.76
C ASP A 99 -6.14 0.75 -1.07
N LEU A 100 -5.97 -0.49 -1.54
CA LEU A 100 -4.65 -0.98 -1.97
C LEU A 100 -4.27 -0.42 -3.34
N ALA A 101 -5.24 -0.41 -4.25
CA ALA A 101 -5.18 0.22 -5.58
C ALA A 101 -6.58 0.20 -6.21
N ASN A 102 -6.81 1.03 -7.23
CA ASN A 102 -7.94 0.82 -8.15
C ASN A 102 -7.75 -0.50 -8.91
N PHE A 103 -8.80 -1.34 -8.99
CA PHE A 103 -8.71 -2.69 -9.53
C PHE A 103 -8.28 -2.72 -10.99
N ASP A 104 -8.96 -1.97 -11.85
CA ASP A 104 -8.68 -1.96 -13.29
C ASP A 104 -7.33 -1.29 -13.58
N SER A 105 -7.04 -0.16 -12.95
CA SER A 105 -5.74 0.52 -13.11
C SER A 105 -4.59 -0.38 -12.66
N TYR A 106 -4.72 -1.07 -11.52
CA TYR A 106 -3.69 -1.99 -11.04
C TYR A 106 -3.49 -3.14 -12.01
N CYS A 107 -4.58 -3.79 -12.39
CA CYS A 107 -4.61 -4.89 -13.34
C CYS A 107 -3.97 -4.56 -14.70
N ASN A 108 -4.24 -3.36 -15.24
CA ASN A 108 -3.64 -2.90 -16.49
C ASN A 108 -2.17 -2.56 -16.29
N SER A 109 -1.82 -1.91 -15.18
CA SER A 109 -0.43 -1.57 -14.90
C SER A 109 0.50 -2.78 -14.73
N LEU A 110 -0.03 -3.93 -14.32
CA LEU A 110 0.72 -5.18 -14.25
C LEU A 110 1.11 -5.73 -15.64
N LEU A 111 0.44 -5.33 -16.72
CA LEU A 111 0.83 -5.76 -18.07
C LEU A 111 2.13 -5.08 -18.54
N GLU A 112 2.40 -3.88 -18.03
CA GLU A 112 3.54 -3.06 -18.45
C GLU A 112 4.66 -3.04 -17.40
N SER A 113 4.27 -3.03 -16.13
CA SER A 113 5.15 -2.81 -14.98
C SER A 113 4.88 -3.81 -13.86
N SER A 114 4.82 -5.10 -14.18
CA SER A 114 4.51 -6.19 -13.23
C SER A 114 5.44 -6.25 -12.01
N TYR A 115 6.68 -5.77 -12.14
CA TYR A 115 7.65 -5.68 -11.02
C TYR A 115 7.10 -4.89 -9.82
N ARG A 116 6.09 -4.02 -10.02
CA ARG A 116 5.40 -3.30 -8.94
C ARG A 116 4.68 -4.20 -7.94
N ILE A 117 4.47 -5.48 -8.26
CA ILE A 117 3.93 -6.42 -7.29
C ILE A 117 4.86 -6.53 -6.06
N ASP A 118 6.17 -6.34 -6.26
CA ASP A 118 7.20 -6.42 -5.23
C ASP A 118 7.39 -5.15 -4.42
N SER A 119 6.54 -4.15 -4.59
CA SER A 119 6.64 -2.92 -3.81
C SER A 119 6.40 -3.15 -2.33
N ASP A 120 7.04 -2.32 -1.53
CA ASP A 120 6.87 -2.27 -0.09
C ASP A 120 5.75 -1.29 0.28
N TYR A 121 4.86 -1.72 1.17
CA TYR A 121 3.82 -0.90 1.77
C TYR A 121 4.20 -0.60 3.21
N LEU A 122 4.56 0.64 3.50
CA LEU A 122 4.80 1.13 4.86
C LEU A 122 3.49 1.68 5.43
N ILE A 123 2.99 1.05 6.49
CA ILE A 123 1.63 1.26 6.96
C ILE A 123 1.65 1.78 8.39
N PHE A 124 1.08 2.96 8.60
CA PHE A 124 0.90 3.56 9.91
C PHE A 124 -0.50 3.30 10.46
N ALA A 125 -0.60 2.58 11.58
CA ALA A 125 -1.82 2.62 12.39
C ALA A 125 -1.71 3.77 13.39
N TYR A 126 -2.62 4.73 13.30
CA TYR A 126 -2.71 5.82 14.26
C TYR A 126 -3.98 5.72 15.09
N GLN A 127 -3.97 6.28 16.29
CA GLN A 127 -5.18 6.53 17.07
C GLN A 127 -5.27 8.02 17.35
N MET A 128 -6.45 8.61 17.13
CA MET A 128 -6.68 10.02 17.37
C MET A 128 -7.70 10.21 18.50
N LYS A 129 -7.31 10.94 19.55
CA LYS A 129 -8.17 11.33 20.68
C LYS A 129 -8.10 12.85 20.84
N GLY A 130 -9.22 13.53 20.60
CA GLY A 130 -9.19 14.99 20.38
C GLY A 130 -8.26 15.30 19.21
N SER A 131 -7.32 16.22 19.39
CA SER A 131 -6.30 16.58 18.39
C SER A 131 -4.99 15.77 18.47
N VAL A 132 -4.85 14.88 19.46
CA VAL A 132 -3.63 14.11 19.67
C VAL A 132 -3.67 12.83 18.84
N ILE A 133 -2.68 12.67 17.98
CA ILE A 133 -2.44 11.48 17.16
C ILE A 133 -1.35 10.66 17.82
N THR A 134 -1.61 9.39 18.09
CA THR A 134 -0.62 8.45 18.62
C THR A 134 -0.35 7.36 17.60
N ILE A 135 0.92 7.08 17.29
CA ILE A 135 1.27 5.96 16.40
C ILE A 135 1.12 4.66 17.20
N LYS A 136 0.12 3.85 16.86
CA LYS A 136 -0.18 2.59 17.54
C LYS A 136 0.69 1.45 17.05
N ASN A 137 0.99 1.43 15.76
CA ASN A 137 1.86 0.44 15.16
C ASN A 137 2.32 0.89 13.77
N VAL A 138 3.38 0.27 13.28
CA VAL A 138 3.88 0.43 11.91
C VAL A 138 4.16 -0.96 11.34
N TRP A 139 3.85 -1.18 10.06
CA TRP A 139 4.23 -2.41 9.36
C TRP A 139 4.90 -2.11 8.03
N ILE A 140 5.76 -3.01 7.60
CA ILE A 140 6.24 -3.11 6.22
C ILE A 140 5.72 -4.41 5.63
N LYS A 141 4.97 -4.33 4.52
CA LYS A 141 4.27 -5.48 3.92
C LYS A 141 4.30 -5.42 2.39
N LYS A 142 4.11 -6.57 1.77
CA LYS A 142 3.82 -6.68 0.33
C LYS A 142 2.31 -6.66 0.09
N ILE A 143 1.88 -6.29 -1.12
CA ILE A 143 0.44 -6.17 -1.43
C ILE A 143 -0.33 -7.48 -1.18
N TRP A 144 0.28 -8.63 -1.47
CA TRP A 144 -0.34 -9.95 -1.24
C TRP A 144 -0.48 -10.30 0.24
N GLU A 145 0.39 -9.76 1.11
CA GLU A 145 0.28 -9.91 2.57
C GLU A 145 -0.82 -9.02 3.18
N LEU A 146 -1.37 -8.10 2.39
CA LEU A 146 -2.47 -7.22 2.79
C LEU A 146 -3.79 -7.66 2.19
N ALA A 147 -3.79 -8.06 0.92
CA ALA A 147 -4.95 -8.58 0.22
C ALA A 147 -5.35 -9.95 0.75
N CYS A 148 -6.63 -10.29 0.66
CA CYS A 148 -7.14 -11.61 1.04
C CYS A 148 -8.25 -12.07 0.09
N PRO A 149 -8.65 -13.35 0.16
CA PRO A 149 -9.87 -13.82 -0.47
C PRO A 149 -11.13 -13.18 0.11
N SER A 150 -12.25 -13.34 -0.60
CA SER A 150 -13.56 -12.95 -0.11
C SER A 150 -14.62 -13.97 -0.50
N GLY A 151 -15.86 -13.78 -0.01
CA GLY A 151 -16.97 -14.65 -0.37
C GLY A 151 -17.51 -14.41 -1.78
N THR A 152 -17.49 -13.16 -2.26
CA THR A 152 -18.07 -12.78 -3.56
C THR A 152 -17.11 -13.02 -4.71
N TYR A 153 -15.85 -12.62 -4.52
CA TYR A 153 -14.78 -12.74 -5.52
C TYR A 153 -13.55 -13.41 -4.89
N PRO A 154 -12.72 -14.10 -5.70
CA PRO A 154 -11.47 -14.71 -5.25
C PRO A 154 -10.51 -13.74 -4.54
N ILE A 155 -10.61 -12.44 -4.84
CA ILE A 155 -9.95 -11.36 -4.10
C ILE A 155 -10.96 -10.40 -3.49
N LYS A 156 -10.64 -9.87 -2.30
CA LYS A 156 -11.47 -8.86 -1.64
C LYS A 156 -11.40 -7.53 -2.38
N VAL A 157 -12.57 -7.06 -2.79
CA VAL A 157 -12.75 -5.82 -3.53
C VAL A 157 -13.82 -4.92 -2.91
N GLN A 158 -13.81 -3.65 -3.29
CA GLN A 158 -14.94 -2.74 -3.13
C GLN A 158 -15.75 -2.74 -4.43
N GLU A 159 -16.96 -3.31 -4.38
CA GLU A 159 -17.91 -3.30 -5.48
C GLU A 159 -19.06 -2.34 -5.17
N LYS A 160 -19.48 -1.54 -6.16
CA LYS A 160 -20.71 -0.73 -6.10
C LYS A 160 -21.45 -0.84 -7.42
N LYS A 161 -22.76 -1.15 -7.38
CA LYS A 161 -23.60 -1.31 -8.58
C LYS A 161 -22.97 -2.26 -9.61
N SER A 162 -22.43 -3.39 -9.14
CA SER A 162 -21.76 -4.41 -9.96
C SER A 162 -20.51 -3.93 -10.71
N VAL A 163 -19.91 -2.82 -10.25
CA VAL A 163 -18.62 -2.32 -10.74
C VAL A 163 -17.60 -2.47 -9.63
N ILE A 164 -16.48 -3.13 -9.94
CA ILE A 164 -15.35 -3.25 -9.03
C ILE A 164 -14.53 -1.95 -9.10
N TYR A 165 -14.38 -1.27 -7.98
CA TYR A 165 -13.60 -0.03 -7.88
C TYR A 165 -12.18 -0.32 -7.42
N ASN A 166 -12.03 -0.86 -6.20
CA ASN A 166 -10.74 -0.92 -5.53
C ASN A 166 -10.45 -2.31 -4.97
N LEU A 167 -9.16 -2.67 -4.96
CA LEU A 167 -8.63 -3.76 -4.13
C LEU A 167 -8.65 -3.32 -2.66
N ARG A 168 -9.16 -4.18 -1.78
CA ARG A 168 -9.34 -3.86 -0.35
C ARG A 168 -8.45 -4.72 0.54
N PRO A 169 -7.85 -4.14 1.59
CA PRO A 169 -7.05 -4.90 2.51
C PRO A 169 -7.92 -5.79 3.41
N SER A 170 -7.30 -6.86 3.87
CA SER A 170 -7.71 -7.63 5.03
C SER A 170 -7.36 -6.88 6.32
N THR A 171 -7.81 -7.40 7.47
CA THR A 171 -7.26 -7.01 8.76
C THR A 171 -6.09 -7.95 9.10
N TRP A 172 -4.98 -7.82 8.36
CA TRP A 172 -3.87 -8.78 8.34
C TRP A 172 -3.28 -9.07 9.72
N TYR A 173 -3.32 -8.08 10.63
CA TYR A 173 -2.82 -8.19 11.99
C TYR A 173 -3.77 -8.89 12.96
N SER A 174 -4.96 -9.31 12.53
CA SER A 174 -5.96 -9.97 13.37
C SER A 174 -6.00 -11.47 13.12
N GLU A 175 -5.87 -12.25 14.19
CA GLU A 175 -6.02 -13.71 14.15
C GLU A 175 -7.48 -14.15 13.99
N ARG A 176 -8.45 -13.27 14.27
CA ARG A 176 -9.88 -13.58 14.23
C ARG A 176 -10.51 -13.50 12.83
N THR A 177 -9.75 -13.04 11.84
CA THR A 177 -10.24 -12.88 10.47
C THR A 177 -10.53 -14.24 9.83
N LYS A 178 -11.73 -14.38 9.25
CA LYS A 178 -12.14 -15.57 8.48
C LYS A 178 -11.26 -15.77 7.24
N PHE A 179 -11.03 -14.68 6.50
CA PHE A 179 -10.17 -14.69 5.32
C PHE A 179 -8.80 -14.16 5.69
N LYS A 180 -7.79 -15.02 5.56
CA LYS A 180 -6.39 -14.68 5.82
C LYS A 180 -5.73 -14.04 4.59
N PRO A 181 -4.67 -13.25 4.78
CA PRO A 181 -3.89 -12.76 3.67
C PRO A 181 -3.33 -13.87 2.79
N PHE A 182 -2.98 -13.55 1.55
CA PHE A 182 -2.33 -14.52 0.67
C PHE A 182 -0.92 -14.86 1.18
N ALA A 183 -0.52 -16.12 1.04
CA ALA A 183 0.79 -16.58 1.47
C ALA A 183 1.90 -16.19 0.48
N SER A 184 1.54 -16.00 -0.78
CA SER A 184 2.48 -15.73 -1.87
C SER A 184 1.92 -14.74 -2.89
N LYS A 185 2.81 -14.16 -3.68
CA LYS A 185 2.42 -13.29 -4.80
C LYS A 185 1.73 -14.10 -5.91
N GLU A 186 2.07 -15.37 -6.05
CA GLU A 186 1.45 -16.30 -7.00
C GLU A 186 -0.02 -16.54 -6.65
N ASP A 187 -0.35 -16.82 -5.38
CA ASP A 187 -1.74 -17.00 -4.95
C ASP A 187 -2.57 -15.72 -5.16
N PHE A 188 -1.95 -14.56 -4.90
CA PHE A 188 -2.57 -13.27 -5.17
C PHE A 188 -2.83 -13.03 -6.65
N LEU A 189 -1.87 -13.35 -7.54
CA LEU A 189 -2.05 -13.23 -8.99
C LEU A 189 -3.09 -14.21 -9.53
N ALA A 190 -3.14 -15.43 -9.00
CA ALA A 190 -4.18 -16.41 -9.32
C ALA A 190 -5.56 -15.86 -8.95
N ALA A 191 -5.71 -15.30 -7.74
CA ALA A 191 -6.94 -14.69 -7.28
C ALA A 191 -7.36 -13.47 -8.12
N ILE A 192 -6.42 -12.61 -8.53
CA ILE A 192 -6.73 -11.50 -9.46
C ILE A 192 -7.20 -12.05 -10.80
N ASN A 193 -6.49 -13.02 -11.38
CA ASN A 193 -6.84 -13.58 -12.68
C ASN A 193 -8.24 -14.21 -12.67
N GLU A 194 -8.56 -14.97 -11.63
CA GLU A 194 -9.88 -15.58 -11.48
C GLU A 194 -10.96 -14.51 -11.23
N THR A 195 -10.65 -13.46 -10.45
CA THR A 195 -11.57 -12.33 -10.28
C THR A 195 -11.86 -11.63 -11.60
N ARG A 196 -10.83 -11.41 -12.44
CA ARG A 196 -11.01 -10.86 -13.79
C ARG A 196 -11.82 -11.80 -14.70
N TYR A 197 -11.67 -13.11 -14.53
CA TYR A 197 -12.48 -14.08 -15.29
C TYR A 197 -13.96 -14.02 -14.88
N GLN A 198 -14.25 -13.86 -13.60
CA GLN A 198 -15.62 -13.78 -13.07
C GLN A 198 -16.28 -12.42 -13.34
N TYR A 199 -15.48 -11.34 -13.38
CA TYR A 199 -15.98 -9.98 -13.55
C TYR A 199 -16.42 -9.70 -15.00
N PRO A 200 -17.71 -9.38 -15.26
CA PRO A 200 -18.22 -9.22 -16.63
C PRO A 200 -17.44 -8.22 -17.50
N GLN A 201 -16.92 -7.15 -16.90
CA GLN A 201 -16.20 -6.10 -17.66
C GLN A 201 -14.83 -6.54 -18.16
N THR A 202 -14.17 -7.51 -17.50
CA THR A 202 -12.82 -7.96 -17.86
C THR A 202 -12.77 -9.39 -18.39
N ARG A 203 -13.85 -10.17 -18.24
CA ARG A 203 -13.93 -11.57 -18.68
C ARG A 203 -13.52 -11.78 -20.14
N HIS A 204 -13.99 -10.94 -21.04
CA HIS A 204 -13.73 -11.06 -22.49
C HIS A 204 -12.27 -10.77 -22.87
N THR A 205 -11.54 -10.01 -22.06
CA THR A 205 -10.13 -9.64 -22.31
C THR A 205 -9.15 -10.44 -21.44
N ASN A 206 -9.63 -11.39 -20.62
CA ASN A 206 -8.79 -12.07 -19.63
C ASN A 206 -7.89 -13.19 -20.19
N GLY A 207 -8.17 -13.70 -21.40
CA GLY A 207 -7.59 -14.97 -21.89
C GLY A 207 -6.06 -15.07 -21.90
N HIS A 208 -5.35 -13.95 -22.01
CA HIS A 208 -3.88 -13.91 -21.98
C HIS A 208 -3.31 -13.01 -20.89
N TRP A 209 -4.16 -12.45 -20.01
CA TRP A 209 -3.74 -11.45 -19.03
C TRP A 209 -2.63 -11.99 -18.12
N LEU A 210 -2.88 -13.11 -17.42
CA LEU A 210 -1.91 -13.67 -16.48
C LEU A 210 -0.59 -14.08 -17.16
N LYS A 211 -0.67 -14.68 -18.35
CA LYS A 211 0.51 -15.05 -19.14
C LYS A 211 1.37 -13.83 -19.48
N ASN A 212 0.73 -12.73 -19.87
CA ASN A 212 1.42 -11.48 -20.20
C ASN A 212 2.05 -10.84 -18.95
N VAL A 213 1.37 -10.86 -17.81
CA VAL A 213 1.92 -10.39 -16.53
C VAL A 213 3.15 -11.21 -16.13
N ILE A 214 3.08 -12.54 -16.17
CA ILE A 214 4.21 -13.42 -15.82
C ILE A 214 5.39 -13.19 -16.77
N LYS A 215 5.13 -13.05 -18.07
CA LYS A 215 6.17 -12.75 -19.06
C LYS A 215 6.84 -11.42 -18.77
N ASN A 216 6.05 -10.34 -18.60
CA ASN A 216 6.57 -9.02 -18.27
C ASN A 216 7.38 -9.06 -16.97
N TYR A 217 6.95 -9.84 -15.98
CA TYR A 217 7.66 -9.97 -14.69
C TYR A 217 9.00 -10.66 -14.86
N GLN A 218 9.04 -11.76 -15.62
CA GLN A 218 10.28 -12.46 -15.93
C GLN A 218 11.26 -11.58 -16.71
N GLU A 219 10.78 -10.81 -17.68
CA GLU A 219 11.61 -9.88 -18.46
C GLU A 219 12.24 -8.80 -17.58
N HIS A 220 11.55 -8.35 -16.53
CA HIS A 220 12.03 -7.29 -15.65
C HIS A 220 12.88 -7.79 -14.48
N THR A 221 12.60 -8.98 -13.96
CA THR A 221 13.22 -9.47 -12.71
C THR A 221 14.14 -10.67 -12.93
N GLY A 222 14.06 -11.32 -14.10
CA GLY A 222 14.70 -12.61 -14.36
C GLY A 222 14.02 -13.81 -13.69
N ILE A 223 12.97 -13.60 -12.89
CA ILE A 223 12.30 -14.63 -12.11
C ILE A 223 11.04 -15.11 -12.83
N LEU A 224 10.91 -16.42 -13.03
CA LEU A 224 9.68 -17.03 -13.55
C LEU A 224 8.71 -17.36 -12.42
N LEU A 225 7.55 -16.69 -12.41
CA LEU A 225 6.47 -17.00 -11.47
C LEU A 225 5.72 -18.26 -11.90
N LYS A 226 5.46 -19.14 -10.93
CA LYS A 226 4.70 -20.39 -11.13
C LYS A 226 3.31 -20.25 -10.51
N VAL A 227 2.44 -19.51 -11.20
CA VAL A 227 1.05 -19.33 -10.80
C VAL A 227 0.25 -20.57 -11.17
N LYS A 228 -0.49 -21.13 -10.20
CA LYS A 228 -1.34 -22.31 -10.39
C LYS A 228 -2.75 -21.92 -10.77
#